data_AF-A0A821FQ32-F1
#
_entry.id   AF-A0A821FQ32-F1
#
_cell.length_a   1.000
_cell.length_b   1.000
_cell.length_c   1.000
_cell.angle_alpha   90.00
_cell.angle_beta   90.00
_cell.angle_gamma   90.00
#
_symmetry.space_group_name_H-M   'P 1'
#
loop_
_entity.id
_entity.type
_entity.pdbx_description
1 polymer ?
#
loop_
_entity_poly.entity_id
_entity_poly.type
_entity_poly.pdbx_seq_one_letter_code
_entity_poly.pdbx_strand_id
1 'polypeptide(L)' 'MCVSCPKCSIYYHIICLSKYFLKNSDQHYIIPIDGSCPSCKKSLLWGEIIQHKYTNQLLSLTTATYTNELHDEDIIL' A
#
# COMPACT_ATOMS: atom_id res chain seq x y z
N MET A 1 -8.85 3.46 -9.01
CA MET A 1 -7.54 3.30 -8.33
C MET A 1 -7.75 2.59 -7.00
N CYS A 2 -7.06 1.46 -6.76
CA CYS A 2 -7.22 0.63 -5.55
C CYS A 2 -5.96 0.62 -4.67
N VAL A 3 -6.12 0.30 -3.39
CA VAL A 3 -5.06 0.08 -2.39
C VAL A 3 -5.37 -1.17 -1.57
N SER A 4 -4.34 -1.89 -1.13
CA SER A 4 -4.47 -3.06 -0.24
C SER A 4 -4.23 -2.65 1.22
N CYS A 5 -4.95 -3.29 2.14
CA CYS A 5 -4.65 -3.20 3.56
C CYS A 5 -3.36 -3.97 3.86
N PRO A 6 -2.31 -3.33 4.44
CA PRO A 6 -1.04 -4.02 4.72
C PRO A 6 -1.15 -5.10 5.80
N LYS A 7 -2.27 -5.18 6.53
CA LYS A 7 -2.47 -6.15 7.62
C LYS A 7 -3.32 -7.37 7.24
N CYS A 8 -4.09 -7.30 6.15
CA CYS A 8 -4.97 -8.41 5.71
C CYS A 8 -5.13 -8.55 4.19
N SER A 9 -4.41 -7.75 3.40
CA SER A 9 -4.34 -7.82 1.92
C SER A 9 -5.66 -7.62 1.17
N ILE A 10 -6.77 -7.26 1.84
CA ILE A 10 -8.02 -6.86 1.17
C ILE A 10 -7.81 -5.54 0.42
N TYR A 11 -8.39 -5.45 -0.78
CA TYR A 11 -8.36 -4.27 -1.62
C TYR A 11 -9.59 -3.38 -1.43
N TYR A 12 -9.36 -2.07 -1.49
CA TYR A 12 -10.41 -1.05 -1.50
C TYR A 12 -10.09 0.01 -2.55
N HIS A 13 -11.13 0.66 -3.08
CA HIS A 13 -10.94 1.92 -3.80
C HIS A 13 -10.41 2.98 -2.82
N ILE A 14 -9.34 3.67 -3.20
CA ILE A 14 -8.69 4.67 -2.35
C ILE A 14 -9.67 5.77 -1.90
N ILE A 15 -10.55 6.25 -2.79
CA ILE A 15 -11.53 7.28 -2.47
C ILE A 15 -12.59 6.77 -1.48
N CYS A 16 -13.07 5.53 -1.66
CA CYS A 16 -14.07 4.94 -0.76
C CYS A 16 -13.48 4.73 0.64
N LEU A 17 -12.24 4.25 0.71
CA LEU A 17 -11.55 4.04 1.98
C LEU A 17 -11.28 5.36 2.71
N SER A 18 -10.87 6.41 1.97
CA SER A 18 -10.68 7.75 2.53
C SER A 18 -11.97 8.30 3.16
N LYS A 19 -13.08 8.26 2.41
CA LYS A 19 -14.40 8.68 2.91
C LYS A 19 -14.83 7.88 4.15
N TYR A 20 -14.52 6.58 4.18
CA TYR A 20 -14.83 5.73 5.32
C TYR A 20 -14.04 6.15 6.58
N PHE A 21 -12.76 6.47 6.45
CA PHE A 21 -11.95 6.96 7.58
C PHE A 21 -12.41 8.35 8.06
N LEU A 22 -12.76 9.25 7.14
CA LEU A 22 -13.22 10.60 7.45
C LEU A 22 -14.63 10.65 8.03
N LYS A 23 -15.46 9.61 7.86
CA LYS A 23 -16.84 9.60 8.37
C LYS A 23 -16.92 9.74 9.89
N ASN A 24 -15.88 9.30 10.60
CA ASN A 24 -15.83 9.30 12.06
C ASN A 24 -14.91 10.39 12.63
N SER A 25 -14.38 11.31 11.81
CA SER A 25 -13.58 12.41 12.32
C SER A 25 -14.45 13.63 12.58
N ASP A 26 -14.37 14.20 13.79
CA ASP A 26 -15.06 15.44 14.18
C ASP A 26 -14.52 16.70 13.49
N GLN A 27 -13.53 16.54 12.61
CA GLN A 27 -12.82 17.59 11.90
C GLN A 27 -13.05 17.47 10.40
N HIS A 28 -13.17 18.61 9.72
CA HIS A 28 -13.35 18.69 8.26
C HIS A 28 -12.02 18.43 7.51
N TYR A 29 -11.45 17.24 7.66
CA TYR A 29 -10.26 16.85 6.92
C TYR A 29 -10.60 16.36 5.52
N ILE A 30 -9.74 16.70 4.56
CA ILE A 30 -9.82 16.20 3.17
C ILE A 30 -9.03 14.88 3.03
N ILE A 31 -8.00 14.69 3.86
CA ILE A 31 -7.11 13.54 3.85
C ILE A 31 -7.15 12.93 5.25
N PRO A 32 -7.52 11.65 5.41
CA PRO A 32 -7.50 11.02 6.72
C PRO A 32 -6.06 10.82 7.20
N ILE A 33 -5.84 10.91 8.51
CA ILE A 33 -4.55 10.63 9.14
C ILE A 33 -4.45 9.13 9.42
N ASP A 34 -5.53 8.57 9.98
CA ASP A 34 -5.65 7.17 10.37
C ASP A 34 -7.10 6.65 10.20
N GLY A 35 -7.28 5.37 10.47
CA GLY A 35 -8.59 4.73 10.51
C GLY A 35 -8.51 3.23 10.76
N SER A 36 -9.66 2.60 10.94
CA SER A 36 -9.75 1.14 11.16
C SER A 36 -10.13 0.40 9.90
N CYS A 37 -9.40 -0.67 9.56
CA CYS A 37 -9.71 -1.49 8.38
C CYS A 37 -11.14 -2.06 8.45
N PRO A 38 -11.98 -1.88 7.41
CA PRO A 38 -13.35 -2.43 7.40
C PRO A 38 -13.40 -3.95 7.60
N SER A 39 -12.45 -4.70 7.04
CA SER A 39 -12.42 -6.17 7.15
C SER A 39 -11.75 -6.69 8.42
N CYS A 40 -10.51 -6.28 8.72
CA CYS A 40 -9.74 -6.87 9.83
C CYS A 40 -9.75 -6.05 11.12
N LYS A 41 -10.42 -4.89 11.12
CA LYS A 41 -10.61 -3.99 12.28
C LYS A 41 -9.33 -3.45 12.94
N LYS A 42 -8.14 -3.78 12.41
CA LYS A 42 -6.87 -3.21 12.86
C LYS A 42 -6.77 -1.73 12.48
N SER A 43 -6.17 -0.94 13.36
CA SER A 43 -5.80 0.45 13.08
C SER A 43 -4.76 0.53 11.97
N LEU A 44 -4.91 1.53 11.12
CA LEU A 44 -4.06 1.80 9.96
C LEU A 44 -3.77 3.29 9.92
N LEU A 45 -2.53 3.64 9.61
CA LEU A 45 -2.19 5.00 9.20
C LEU A 45 -2.43 5.16 7.71
N TRP A 46 -2.99 6.29 7.29
CA TRP A 46 -3.21 6.55 5.86
C TRP A 46 -1.89 6.54 5.09
N GLY A 47 -0.84 7.13 5.66
CA GLY A 47 0.52 7.13 5.10
C GLY A 47 1.06 5.73 4.82
N GLU A 48 0.83 4.76 5.70
CA GLU A 48 1.26 3.36 5.50
C GLU A 48 0.57 2.73 4.29
N ILE A 49 -0.72 3.00 4.08
CA ILE A 49 -1.49 2.46 2.94
C ILE A 49 -0.96 3.03 1.62
N ILE A 50 -0.70 4.34 1.59
CA ILE A 50 -0.15 5.04 0.42
C ILE A 50 1.27 4.55 0.13
N GLN A 51 2.13 4.48 1.14
CA GLN A 51 3.48 3.94 1.02
C GLN A 51 3.45 2.50 0.50
N HIS A 52 2.63 1.63 1.09
CA HIS A 52 2.50 0.23 0.65
C HIS A 52 2.13 0.13 -0.83
N LYS A 53 1.22 0.98 -1.33
CA LYS A 53 0.84 1.01 -2.75
C LYS A 53 2.03 1.35 -3.66
N TYR A 54 2.83 2.37 -3.32
CA TYR A 54 3.90 2.86 -4.19
C TYR A 54 5.23 2.10 -3.99
N THR A 55 5.54 1.66 -2.77
CA THR A 55 6.72 0.84 -2.49
C THR A 55 6.61 -0.55 -3.13
N ASN A 56 5.42 -1.17 -3.14
CA ASN A 56 5.24 -2.45 -3.86
C ASN A 56 5.48 -2.33 -5.37
N GLN A 57 5.24 -1.16 -5.97
CA GLN A 57 5.52 -0.92 -7.39
C GLN A 57 7.03 -0.79 -7.66
N LEU A 58 7.79 -0.25 -6.71
CA LEU A 58 9.24 -0.15 -6.83
C LEU A 58 9.92 -1.50 -6.59
N LEU A 59 9.42 -2.30 -5.64
CA LEU A 59 9.94 -3.65 -5.37
C LEU A 59 9.90 -4.53 -6.63
N SER A 60 8.81 -4.53 -7.39
CA SER A 60 8.74 -5.29 -8.65
C SER A 60 9.79 -4.89 -9.68
N LEU A 61 10.19 -3.61 -9.71
CA LEU A 61 11.25 -3.14 -10.59
C LEU A 61 12.62 -3.56 -10.06
N THR A 62 12.86 -3.42 -8.75
CA THR A 62 14.15 -3.80 -8.13
C THR A 62 14.39 -5.31 -8.16
N THR A 63 13.36 -6.14 -7.99
CA THR A 63 13.49 -7.59 -8.10
C THR A 63 13.76 -8.00 -9.54
N ALA A 64 13.09 -7.37 -10.52
CA ALA A 64 13.33 -7.65 -11.93
C ALA A 64 14.75 -7.23 -12.38
N THR A 65 15.25 -6.08 -11.92
CA THR A 65 16.64 -5.66 -12.22
C THR A 65 17.65 -6.59 -11.54
N TYR A 66 17.41 -6.94 -10.27
CA TYR A 66 18.29 -7.86 -9.52
C TYR A 66 18.35 -9.27 -10.13
N THR A 67 17.22 -9.82 -10.61
CA THR A 67 17.23 -11.13 -11.29
C THR A 67 17.92 -11.10 -12.65
N ASN A 68 17.90 -9.95 -13.33
CA ASN A 68 18.60 -9.79 -14.60
C ASN A 68 20.12 -9.65 -14.39
N GLU A 69 20.56 -8.96 -13.35
CA GLU A 69 21.99 -8.82 -13.00
C GLU A 69 22.63 -10.16 -12.58
N LEU A 70 21.88 -11.09 -12.00
CA LEU A 70 22.40 -12.40 -11.60
C LEU A 70 22.55 -13.39 -12.77
N HIS A 71 21.92 -13.17 -13.93
CA HIS A 71 22.05 -14.08 -15.08
C HIS A 71 23.26 -13.78 -15.98
N ASP A 72 23.87 -12.59 -15.90
CA ASP A 72 25.03 -12.23 -16.73
C ASP A 72 26.37 -12.59 -16.07
N GLU A 73 26.42 -12.83 -14.75
CA GLU A 73 27.65 -13.23 -14.04
C GLU A 73 27.89 -14.76 -14.02
N ASP A 74 26.92 -15.58 -14.49
CA ASP A 74 27.05 -17.06 -14.54
C ASP A 74 27.47 -17.61 -15.92
N ILE A 75 27.90 -16.76 -16.88
CA ILE A 75 28.52 -17.20 -18.15
C ILE A 75 30.04 -16.92 -18.15
N ILE A 76 30.74 -17.22 -17.06
CA ILE A 76 32.19 -17.48 -17.10
C ILE A 76 32.55 -18.57 -16.08
N LEU A 77 32.23 -19.83 -16.39
CA LEU A 77 32.93 -21.02 -15.89
C LEU A 77 33.07 -22.06 -17.01
#